data_AF-A0A2V7CA83-F1
#
_entry.id   AF-A0A2V7CA83-F1
#
_cell.length_a   1.000
_cell.length_b   1.000
_cell.length_c   1.000
_cell.angle_alpha   90.00
_cell.angle_beta   90.00
_cell.angle_gamma   90.00
#
_symmetry.space_group_name_H-M   'P 1'
#
loop_
_entity.id
_entity.type
_entity.pdbx_description
1 polymer ?
#
loop_
_entity_poly.entity_id
_entity_poly.type
_entity_poly.pdbx_seq_one_letter_code
_entity_poly.pdbx_strand_id
1 'polypeptide(L)'
;MTGRQRLLKRLDEAWSAFKDSYAGEPDSRLLETGATGDWSVKDILAHVTTWKLAGRRSAEMRAEGDGLPLGSPAAVVARVAGHVGAARSSVERR
;
A
#
# COMPACT_ATOMS: atom_id res chain seq x y z
N MET A 1 -14.16 24.54 -8.48
CA MET A 1 -13.10 23.59 -8.03
C MET A 1 -12.39 23.00 -9.24
N THR A 2 -11.06 22.99 -9.26
CA THR A 2 -10.22 22.40 -10.32
C THR A 2 -10.19 20.87 -10.26
N GLY A 3 -9.72 20.20 -11.32
CA GLY A 3 -9.56 18.73 -11.34
C GLY A 3 -8.66 18.22 -10.21
N ARG A 4 -7.54 18.92 -9.96
CA ARG A 4 -6.64 18.64 -8.83
C ARG A 4 -7.37 18.71 -7.48
N GLN A 5 -8.15 19.77 -7.25
CA GLN A 5 -8.89 19.96 -6.00
C GLN A 5 -9.91 18.84 -5.76
N ARG A 6 -10.61 18.38 -6.81
CA ARG A 6 -11.55 17.25 -6.70
C ARG A 6 -10.85 15.93 -6.39
N LEU A 7 -9.70 15.67 -7.01
CA LEU A 7 -8.91 14.47 -6.73
C LEU A 7 -8.42 14.43 -5.29
N LEU A 8 -7.84 15.54 -4.79
CA LEU A 8 -7.34 15.62 -3.43
C LEU A 8 -8.46 15.46 -2.40
N LYS A 9 -9.64 16.06 -2.63
CA LYS A 9 -10.81 15.87 -1.76
C LYS A 9 -11.24 14.41 -1.68
N ARG A 10 -11.35 13.72 -2.83
CA ARG A 10 -11.71 12.28 -2.86
C ARG A 10 -10.68 11.40 -2.16
N LEU A 11 -9.39 11.73 -2.30
CA LEU A 11 -8.33 11.00 -1.61
C LEU A 11 -8.42 11.17 -0.09
N ASP A 12 -8.68 12.40 0.38
CA ASP A 12 -8.83 12.69 1.80
C ASP A 12 -10.04 11.98 2.42
N GLU A 13 -11.20 12.03 1.74
CA GLU A 13 -12.41 11.31 2.15
C GLU A 13 -12.18 9.80 2.23
N ALA A 14 -11.57 9.20 1.20
CA ALA A 14 -11.26 7.79 1.18
C ALA A 14 -10.24 7.41 2.27
N TRP A 15 -9.25 8.28 2.53
CA TRP A 15 -8.25 8.06 3.57
C TRP A 15 -8.85 8.13 4.98
N SER A 16 -9.80 9.04 5.22
CA SER A 16 -10.55 9.08 6.48
C SER A 16 -11.34 7.80 6.68
N ALA A 17 -12.19 7.45 5.71
CA ALA A 17 -13.02 6.24 5.78
C ALA A 17 -12.19 4.97 5.97
N PHE A 18 -11.01 4.89 5.36
CA PHE A 18 -10.08 3.79 5.55
C PHE A 18 -9.54 3.70 6.98
N LYS A 19 -9.15 4.83 7.60
CA LYS A 19 -8.69 4.84 9.00
C LYS A 19 -9.82 4.50 9.97
N ASP A 20 -11.01 5.01 9.69
CA ASP A 20 -12.19 4.82 10.54
C ASP A 20 -12.65 3.36 10.53
N SER A 21 -12.41 2.60 9.44
CA SER A 21 -12.86 1.20 9.32
C SER A 21 -12.17 0.22 10.28
N TYR A 22 -11.01 0.58 10.84
CA TYR A 22 -10.29 -0.23 11.82
C TYR A 22 -10.08 0.51 13.16
N ALA A 23 -10.69 1.68 13.31
CA ALA A 23 -10.59 2.45 14.55
C ALA A 23 -11.26 1.69 15.71
N GLY A 24 -10.52 1.49 16.80
CA GLY A 24 -11.01 0.80 18.00
C GLY A 24 -10.87 -0.72 17.97
N GLU A 25 -10.38 -1.30 16.88
CA GLU A 25 -10.08 -2.75 16.83
C GLU A 25 -8.80 -3.07 17.62
N PRO A 26 -8.78 -4.15 18.43
CA PRO A 26 -7.58 -4.55 19.15
C PRO A 26 -6.54 -5.12 18.19
N ASP A 27 -5.27 -4.97 18.56
CA ASP A 27 -4.11 -5.41 17.76
C ASP A 27 -4.17 -6.89 17.35
N SER A 28 -4.73 -7.76 18.19
CA SER A 28 -4.92 -9.18 17.88
C SER A 28 -5.83 -9.38 16.68
N ARG A 29 -6.92 -8.61 16.59
CA ARG A 29 -7.90 -8.69 15.50
C ARG A 29 -7.36 -8.12 14.20
N LEU A 30 -6.46 -7.14 14.28
CA LEU A 30 -5.76 -6.60 13.12
C LEU A 30 -4.77 -7.61 12.49
N LEU A 31 -4.30 -8.59 13.27
CA LEU A 31 -3.39 -9.65 12.85
C LEU A 31 -4.12 -10.90 12.33
N GLU A 32 -5.43 -11.02 12.57
CA GLU A 32 -6.22 -12.15 12.06
C GLU A 32 -6.22 -12.16 10.54
N THR A 33 -5.93 -13.33 9.95
CA THR A 33 -6.06 -13.56 8.51
C THR A 33 -7.55 -13.64 8.13
N GLY A 34 -7.86 -13.45 6.84
CA GLY A 34 -9.26 -13.52 6.40
C GLY A 34 -9.93 -12.17 6.15
N ALA A 35 -9.26 -11.05 6.44
CA ALA A 35 -9.83 -9.72 6.20
C ALA A 35 -10.04 -9.46 4.70
N THR A 36 -9.12 -9.96 3.85
CA THR A 36 -9.32 -10.02 2.39
C THR A 36 -8.55 -11.22 1.84
N GLY A 37 -9.26 -12.34 1.64
CA GLY A 37 -8.61 -13.61 1.33
C GLY A 37 -7.64 -13.99 2.44
N ASP A 38 -6.39 -14.34 2.11
CA ASP A 38 -5.38 -14.71 3.11
C ASP A 38 -4.84 -13.52 3.93
N TRP A 39 -5.14 -12.28 3.55
CA TRP A 39 -4.51 -11.09 4.16
C TRP A 39 -5.20 -10.68 5.46
N SER A 40 -4.39 -10.31 6.44
CA SER A 40 -4.85 -9.60 7.64
C SER A 40 -5.05 -8.11 7.36
N VAL A 41 -5.70 -7.41 8.30
CA VAL A 41 -5.81 -5.94 8.23
C VAL A 41 -4.42 -5.30 8.29
N LYS A 42 -3.48 -5.84 9.09
CA LYS A 42 -2.09 -5.37 9.14
C LYS A 42 -1.36 -5.53 7.80
N ASP A 43 -1.61 -6.60 7.06
CA ASP A 43 -1.04 -6.79 5.72
C ASP A 43 -1.55 -5.72 4.74
N ILE A 44 -2.86 -5.43 4.78
CA ILE A 44 -3.48 -4.38 3.98
C ILE A 44 -2.90 -3.01 4.34
N LEU A 45 -2.72 -2.71 5.63
CA LEU A 45 -2.11 -1.45 6.11
C LEU A 45 -0.66 -1.30 5.61
N ALA A 46 0.13 -2.36 5.67
CA ALA A 46 1.51 -2.36 5.16
C ALA A 46 1.53 -2.12 3.64
N HIS A 47 0.63 -2.77 2.90
CA HIS A 47 0.50 -2.61 1.46
C HIS A 47 0.16 -1.17 1.06
N VAL A 48 -0.90 -0.60 1.64
CA VAL A 48 -1.35 0.77 1.36
C VAL A 48 -0.28 1.81 1.76
N THR A 49 0.38 1.59 2.89
CA THR A 49 1.49 2.46 3.34
C THR A 49 2.64 2.46 2.35
N THR A 50 2.95 1.31 1.76
CA THR A 50 3.99 1.20 0.72
C THR A 50 3.64 2.06 -0.50
N TRP A 51 2.38 2.06 -0.95
CA TRP A 51 1.92 2.89 -2.07
C TRP A 51 2.00 4.38 -1.74
N LYS A 52 1.62 4.76 -0.51
CA LYS A 52 1.71 6.15 -0.05
C LYS A 52 3.16 6.67 -0.06
N LEU A 53 4.10 5.86 0.43
CA LEU A 53 5.53 6.21 0.44
C LEU A 53 6.10 6.32 -0.99
N ALA A 54 5.75 5.38 -1.86
CA ALA A 54 6.17 5.41 -3.26
C ALA A 54 5.62 6.64 -4.00
N GLY A 55 4.35 6.98 -3.79
CA GLY A 55 3.71 8.17 -4.36
C GLY A 55 4.36 9.47 -3.87
N ARG A 56 4.67 9.55 -2.57
CA ARG A 56 5.38 10.70 -2.00
C ARG A 56 6.78 10.87 -2.60
N ARG A 57 7.58 9.80 -2.62
CA ARG A 57 8.92 9.82 -3.25
C ARG A 57 8.86 10.25 -4.72
N SER A 58 7.85 9.78 -5.44
CA SER A 58 7.62 10.16 -6.84
C SER A 58 7.29 11.64 -7.02
N ALA A 59 6.70 12.29 -6.01
CA ALA A 59 6.43 13.73 -6.03
C ALA A 59 7.69 14.54 -5.66
N GLU A 60 8.45 14.08 -4.66
CA GLU A 60 9.73 14.66 -4.23
C GLU A 60 10.73 14.73 -5.41
N MET A 61 10.97 13.59 -6.08
CA MET A 61 11.89 13.53 -7.24
C MET A 61 11.46 14.46 -8.39
N ARG A 62 10.14 14.66 -8.58
CA ARG A 62 9.63 15.60 -9.60
C ARG A 62 9.82 17.07 -9.21
N ALA A 63 9.79 17.37 -7.91
CA ALA A 63 10.07 18.72 -7.42
C ALA A 63 11.58 19.04 -7.51
N GLU A 64 12.44 18.03 -7.38
CA GLU A 64 13.89 18.11 -7.51
C GLU A 64 14.38 18.18 -8.97
N GLY A 65 13.49 17.98 -9.95
CA GLY A 65 13.80 18.06 -11.38
C GLY A 65 14.41 16.79 -11.99
N ASP A 66 14.57 15.72 -11.19
CA ASP A 66 15.18 14.47 -11.63
C ASP A 66 14.10 13.53 -12.22
N GLY A 67 13.89 13.68 -13.53
CA GLY A 67 12.91 12.92 -14.29
C GLY A 67 13.51 11.67 -14.92
N LEU A 68 13.73 10.61 -14.14
CA LEU A 68 13.89 9.25 -14.70
C LEU A 68 12.86 8.30 -14.10
N PRO A 69 12.23 7.45 -14.93
CA PRO A 69 11.10 6.65 -14.51
C PRO A 69 11.56 5.64 -13.45
N LEU A 70 10.76 5.51 -12.39
CA LEU A 70 10.63 4.18 -11.80
C LEU A 70 10.29 3.26 -12.97
N GLY A 71 11.14 2.26 -13.25
CA GLY A 71 10.67 1.10 -14.00
C GLY A 71 9.30 0.75 -13.45
N SER A 72 8.32 0.59 -14.35
CA SER A 72 6.86 0.57 -14.11
C SER A 72 6.45 0.35 -12.65
N PRO A 73 5.43 1.04 -12.11
CA PRO A 73 4.84 0.67 -10.81
C PRO A 73 4.64 -0.85 -10.64
N ALA A 74 4.39 -1.58 -11.73
CA ALA A 74 4.38 -3.05 -11.78
C ALA A 74 5.71 -3.74 -11.42
N ALA A 75 6.88 -3.18 -11.77
CA ALA A 75 8.21 -3.68 -11.42
C ALA A 75 8.54 -3.46 -9.92
N VAL A 76 8.10 -2.34 -9.35
CA VAL A 76 8.19 -2.11 -7.89
C VAL A 76 7.26 -3.06 -7.14
N VAL A 77 6.04 -3.25 -7.64
CA VAL A 77 5.08 -4.24 -7.14
C VAL A 77 5.64 -5.66 -7.24
N ALA A 78 6.25 -6.05 -8.36
CA ALA A 78 6.83 -7.39 -8.56
C ALA A 78 8.01 -7.66 -7.61
N ARG A 79 8.84 -6.65 -7.30
CA ARG A 79 9.99 -6.82 -6.40
C ARG A 79 9.59 -6.94 -4.93
N VAL A 80 8.51 -6.26 -4.52
CA VAL A 80 7.98 -6.30 -3.15
C VAL A 80 7.02 -7.48 -2.94
N ALA A 81 6.14 -7.78 -3.90
CA ALA A 81 5.28 -8.96 -3.88
C ALA A 81 6.07 -10.27 -4.00
N GLY A 82 7.19 -10.26 -4.74
CA GLY A 82 8.09 -11.42 -4.87
C GLY A 82 8.75 -11.87 -3.56
N HIS A 83 8.95 -10.96 -2.59
CA HIS A 83 9.45 -11.33 -1.25
C HIS A 83 8.37 -12.00 -0.38
N VAL A 84 7.09 -11.77 -0.66
CA VAL A 84 5.98 -12.40 0.06
C VAL A 84 5.59 -13.75 -0.57
N GLY A 85 5.81 -13.92 -1.88
CA GLY A 85 5.63 -15.21 -2.57
C GLY A 85 6.75 -16.24 -2.33
N ALA A 86 8.00 -15.82 -2.14
CA ALA A 86 9.13 -16.74 -1.96
C ALA A 86 9.12 -17.50 -0.61
N ALA A 87 8.41 -17.00 0.39
CA ALA A 87 8.19 -17.71 1.65
C ALA A 87 7.34 -19.00 1.47
N ARG A 88 6.54 -19.10 0.39
CA ARG A 88 5.73 -20.30 0.09
C ARG A 88 6.57 -21.48 -0.44
N SER A 89 7.68 -21.26 -1.17
CA SER A 89 8.41 -22.37 -1.82
C SER A 89 9.42 -23.11 -0.93
N SER A 90 9.73 -22.61 0.27
CA SER A 90 10.68 -23.27 1.18
C SER A 90 10.02 -24.12 2.27
N VAL A 91 8.70 -23.98 2.47
CA VAL A 91 7.93 -24.75 3.48
C VAL A 91 7.23 -25.97 2.88
N GLU A 92 6.88 -25.95 1.59
CA GLU A 92 6.20 -27.07 0.90
C GLU A 92 7.14 -28.16 0.33
N ARG A 93 8.46 -28.05 0.55
CA ARG A 93 9.45 -29.10 0.19
C ARG A 93 10.18 -29.65 1.42
N ARG A 94 9.42 -30.10 2.42
CA ARG A 94 9.95 -30.88 3.54
C ARG A 94 9.11 -32.12 3.78
#